data_AF-A0A9X1XNJ3-F1
#
_entry.id   AF-A0A9X1XNJ3-F1
#
_cell.length_a   1.000
_cell.length_b   1.000
_cell.length_c   1.000
_cell.angle_alpha   90.00
_cell.angle_beta   90.00
_cell.angle_gamma   90.00
#
_symmetry.space_group_name_H-M   'P 1'
#
loop_
_entity.id
_entity.type
_entity.pdbx_description
1 polymer ?
#
loop_
_entity_poly.entity_id
_entity_poly.type
_entity_poly.pdbx_seq_one_letter_code
_entity_poly.pdbx_strand_id
1 'polypeptide(L)'
;MEHISVLSAVNHYFLALVALTIMVLVSRTIVAGTKYSSLLVIVVFGLGLGALLVKSGMAAPGLGEFPVVVLMSQTTVIALIASFFVGGQEIKRLLSKQKFDDEGYFIASAKEVIVGTSSTQLTFIVRAFLLLIGIQTADVLISGRGDTFPLGESFLLLSYISLAIAFIFIDNKATITNKQQYLRKGLVEMVALIVVLNASLWISNIVAQFIGLPQIFFAMILSSGLGMLMPKWKLGPTMNALLFAGIPLVLAGSFLVGGSHMIEAFAIPGLSNVIIYGFSGQIFWMFGGLALLIFVGKANHLRNLAPGMAGGLSHSGLTGACTAGDFGKTASSRAPIMINIPFAGHIFVFTILAASAEKDALMVEWTIPLIIAGAAFVALSLKNLRNANGCEATEVKGLMQFSMGWQIMAVFGSFTVLSLAGMSLEHASMSAASGLSHFGLFAAVQEGMFGATAASLITFTFAMTFLVHPLVFGMFGKAAENGGVMANKAVLILSSLGFIGVAYSALTI
;
A
#
# COMPACT_ATOMS: atom_id res chain seq x y z
N MET A 1 3.32 -25.17 17.15
CA MET A 1 2.19 -24.22 17.32
C MET A 1 1.00 -25.03 17.76
N GLU A 2 0.22 -24.54 18.73
CA GLU A 2 -1.00 -25.23 19.16
C GLU A 2 -2.08 -25.01 18.09
N HIS A 3 -2.59 -26.10 17.50
CA HIS A 3 -3.55 -26.02 16.40
C HIS A 3 -4.92 -25.58 16.94
N ILE A 4 -5.48 -24.52 16.34
CA ILE A 4 -6.78 -23.99 16.74
C ILE A 4 -7.87 -24.85 16.10
N SER A 5 -8.83 -25.30 16.92
CA SER A 5 -9.96 -26.09 16.43
C SER A 5 -10.76 -25.34 15.36
N VAL A 6 -11.36 -26.08 14.43
CA VAL A 6 -12.16 -25.52 13.32
C VAL A 6 -13.28 -24.59 13.81
N LEU A 7 -13.92 -24.92 14.94
CA LEU A 7 -14.96 -24.08 15.52
C LEU A 7 -14.41 -22.73 16.02
N SER A 8 -13.24 -22.76 16.66
CA SER A 8 -12.58 -21.54 17.12
C SER A 8 -12.10 -20.69 15.93
N ALA A 9 -11.59 -21.31 14.86
CA ALA A 9 -11.22 -20.63 13.63
C ALA A 9 -12.39 -19.81 13.03
N VAL A 10 -13.59 -20.39 13.01
CA VAL A 10 -14.81 -19.69 12.54
C VAL A 10 -15.17 -18.51 13.45
N ASN A 11 -15.01 -18.62 14.76
CA ASN A 11 -15.24 -17.50 15.68
C ASN A 11 -14.26 -16.35 15.42
N HIS A 12 -12.97 -16.64 15.28
CA HIS A 12 -11.96 -15.63 14.93
C HIS A 12 -12.25 -14.99 13.57
N TYR A 13 -12.75 -15.77 12.61
CA TYR A 13 -13.14 -15.28 11.28
C TYR A 13 -14.27 -14.25 11.35
N PHE A 14 -15.37 -14.58 12.04
CA PHE A 14 -16.49 -13.65 12.19
C PHE A 14 -16.12 -12.42 13.02
N LEU A 15 -15.33 -12.59 14.08
CA LEU A 15 -14.85 -11.47 14.88
C LEU A 15 -14.02 -10.50 14.04
N ALA A 16 -13.08 -11.03 13.24
CA ALA A 16 -12.25 -10.21 12.36
C ALA A 16 -13.09 -9.52 11.26
N LEU A 17 -14.05 -10.23 10.65
CA LEU A 17 -14.97 -9.66 9.67
C LEU A 17 -15.70 -8.45 10.25
N VAL A 18 -16.30 -8.61 11.43
CA VAL A 18 -17.07 -7.55 12.11
C VAL A 18 -16.14 -6.41 12.53
N ALA A 19 -15.05 -6.69 13.22
CA ALA A 19 -14.15 -5.67 13.76
C ALA A 19 -13.54 -4.80 12.66
N LEU A 20 -12.99 -5.41 11.60
CA LEU A 20 -12.36 -4.66 10.51
C LEU A 20 -13.39 -3.93 9.64
N THR A 21 -14.55 -4.53 9.40
CA THR A 21 -15.63 -3.85 8.67
C THR A 21 -16.13 -2.63 9.45
N ILE A 22 -16.38 -2.77 10.75
CA ILE A 22 -16.80 -1.64 11.61
C ILE A 22 -15.73 -0.55 11.61
N MET A 23 -14.45 -0.90 11.73
CA MET A 23 -13.36 0.08 11.70
C MET A 23 -13.38 0.92 10.42
N VAL A 24 -13.53 0.28 9.26
CA VAL A 24 -13.64 0.99 7.97
C VAL A 24 -14.92 1.81 7.90
N LEU A 25 -16.06 1.28 8.33
CA LEU A 25 -17.35 1.99 8.27
C LEU A 25 -17.38 3.21 9.20
N VAL A 26 -16.94 3.09 10.45
CA VAL A 26 -16.83 4.21 11.41
C VAL A 26 -15.91 5.28 10.84
N SER A 27 -14.79 4.89 10.24
CA SER A 27 -13.86 5.80 9.60
C SER A 27 -14.51 6.60 8.46
N ARG A 28 -15.35 5.95 7.65
CA ARG A 28 -16.12 6.59 6.58
C ARG A 28 -17.24 7.49 7.12
N THR A 29 -17.92 7.07 8.19
CA THR A 29 -18.94 7.88 8.88
C THR A 29 -18.35 9.18 9.42
N ILE A 30 -17.17 9.12 10.05
CA ILE A 30 -16.53 10.30 10.65
C ILE A 30 -16.16 11.34 9.59
N VAL A 31 -15.72 10.92 8.41
CA VAL A 31 -15.37 11.84 7.31
C VAL A 31 -16.54 12.12 6.36
N ALA A 32 -17.74 11.61 6.65
CA ALA A 32 -18.90 11.75 5.79
C ALA A 32 -19.25 13.24 5.59
N GLY A 33 -19.54 13.62 4.33
CA GLY A 33 -19.82 15.00 3.97
C GLY A 33 -18.59 15.92 3.94
N THR A 34 -17.40 15.43 4.28
CA THR A 34 -16.15 16.19 4.22
C THR A 34 -15.30 15.80 3.00
N LYS A 35 -14.18 16.50 2.77
CA LYS A 35 -13.18 16.15 1.75
C LYS A 35 -11.97 15.38 2.31
N TYR A 36 -12.05 14.93 3.56
CA TYR A 36 -10.98 14.17 4.22
C TYR A 36 -11.07 12.68 3.85
N SER A 37 -9.93 12.01 3.77
CA SER A 37 -9.86 10.57 3.51
C SER A 37 -10.24 9.76 4.74
N SER A 38 -10.98 8.67 4.58
CA SER A 38 -11.28 7.77 5.69
C SER A 38 -10.05 7.04 6.22
N LEU A 39 -8.95 6.95 5.43
CA LEU A 39 -7.71 6.33 5.87
C LEU A 39 -7.09 7.04 7.09
N LEU A 40 -7.26 8.37 7.20
CA LEU A 40 -6.83 9.13 8.37
C LEU A 40 -7.40 8.51 9.67
N VAL A 41 -8.69 8.19 9.65
CA VAL A 41 -9.38 7.67 10.83
C VAL A 41 -9.03 6.20 11.09
N ILE A 42 -8.87 5.40 10.03
CA ILE A 42 -8.47 3.98 10.13
C ILE A 42 -7.13 3.85 10.88
N VAL A 43 -6.15 4.73 10.59
CA VAL A 43 -4.85 4.74 11.26
C VAL A 43 -5.00 4.93 12.77
N VAL A 44 -5.68 6.00 13.17
CA VAL A 44 -5.82 6.39 14.58
C VAL A 44 -6.60 5.32 15.35
N PHE A 45 -7.69 4.82 14.78
CA PHE A 45 -8.49 3.77 15.41
C PHE A 45 -7.75 2.44 15.49
N GLY A 46 -7.06 2.02 14.42
CA GLY A 46 -6.32 0.76 14.39
C GLY A 46 -5.21 0.73 15.44
N LEU A 47 -4.35 1.76 15.43
CA LEU A 47 -3.27 1.91 16.40
C LEU A 47 -3.78 1.97 17.84
N GLY A 48 -4.79 2.81 18.09
CA GLY A 48 -5.37 2.99 19.42
C GLY A 48 -6.02 1.70 19.95
N LEU A 49 -6.80 1.01 19.11
CA LEU A 49 -7.45 -0.24 19.50
C LEU A 49 -6.43 -1.34 19.76
N GLY A 50 -5.42 -1.50 18.92
CA GLY A 50 -4.33 -2.46 19.13
C GLY A 50 -3.63 -2.24 20.48
N ALA A 51 -3.27 -1.00 20.79
CA ALA A 51 -2.64 -0.65 22.06
C ALA A 51 -3.57 -0.88 23.26
N LEU A 52 -4.87 -0.61 23.11
CA LEU A 52 -5.87 -0.84 24.16
C LEU A 52 -6.06 -2.31 24.47
N LEU A 53 -6.07 -3.19 23.46
CA LEU A 53 -6.20 -4.64 23.66
C LEU A 53 -5.05 -5.21 24.51
N VAL A 54 -3.83 -4.72 24.30
CA VAL A 54 -2.68 -5.14 25.09
C VAL A 54 -2.72 -4.52 26.49
N LYS A 55 -3.03 -3.22 26.59
CA LYS A 55 -3.11 -2.52 27.87
C LYS A 55 -4.20 -3.06 28.79
N SER A 56 -5.30 -3.57 28.24
CA SER A 56 -6.38 -4.19 29.00
C SER A 56 -6.10 -5.65 29.39
N GLY A 57 -5.00 -6.24 28.91
CA GLY A 57 -4.68 -7.66 29.10
C GLY A 57 -5.54 -8.61 28.26
N MET A 58 -6.23 -8.10 27.22
CA MET A 58 -7.07 -8.91 26.33
C MET A 58 -6.27 -9.66 25.25
N ALA A 59 -5.06 -9.20 24.92
CA ALA A 59 -4.17 -9.86 23.97
C ALA A 59 -2.70 -9.57 24.26
N ALA A 60 -1.82 -10.42 23.74
CA ALA A 60 -0.39 -10.16 23.70
C ALA A 60 -0.02 -9.26 22.50
N PRO A 61 1.16 -8.59 22.56
CA PRO A 61 1.74 -7.94 21.40
C PRO A 61 1.84 -8.89 20.19
N GLY A 62 1.51 -8.37 19.01
CA GLY A 62 1.39 -9.15 17.76
C GLY A 62 0.04 -9.80 17.54
N LEU A 63 -0.85 -9.79 18.55
CA LEU A 63 -2.23 -10.30 18.46
C LEU A 63 -2.30 -11.75 17.98
N GLY A 64 -1.42 -12.61 18.51
CA GLY A 64 -1.44 -14.05 18.22
C GLY A 64 -2.79 -14.70 18.53
N GLU A 65 -3.54 -14.15 19.49
CA GLU A 65 -4.90 -14.55 19.86
C GLU A 65 -5.96 -14.14 18.82
N PHE A 66 -5.64 -13.28 17.86
CA PHE A 66 -6.51 -12.87 16.76
C PHE A 66 -5.91 -13.25 15.39
N PRO A 67 -5.74 -14.56 15.12
CA PRO A 67 -4.98 -15.04 13.96
C PRO A 67 -5.56 -14.61 12.60
N VAL A 68 -6.86 -14.34 12.49
CA VAL A 68 -7.46 -13.83 11.23
C VAL A 68 -7.14 -12.35 11.02
N VAL A 69 -6.97 -11.56 12.09
CA VAL A 69 -6.53 -10.16 12.00
C VAL A 69 -5.07 -10.12 11.54
N VAL A 70 -4.23 -10.99 12.11
CA VAL A 70 -2.84 -11.19 11.67
C VAL A 70 -2.79 -11.64 10.22
N LEU A 71 -3.64 -12.60 9.82
CA LEU A 71 -3.70 -13.04 8.43
C LEU A 71 -4.09 -11.90 7.49
N MET A 72 -5.04 -11.04 7.88
CA MET A 72 -5.44 -9.87 7.09
C MET A 72 -4.27 -8.90 6.84
N SER A 73 -3.42 -8.64 7.85
CA SER A 73 -2.26 -7.74 7.69
C SER A 73 -1.19 -8.28 6.73
N GLN A 74 -1.24 -9.58 6.41
CA GLN A 74 -0.34 -10.25 5.48
C GLN A 74 -0.91 -10.35 4.05
N THR A 75 -2.11 -9.81 3.77
CA THR A 75 -2.74 -9.87 2.44
C THR A 75 -2.35 -8.72 1.50
N THR A 76 -1.30 -7.97 1.85
CA THR A 76 -0.82 -6.79 1.11
C THR A 76 -0.57 -7.09 -0.37
N VAL A 77 0.08 -8.22 -0.67
CA VAL A 77 0.42 -8.62 -2.05
C VAL A 77 -0.85 -8.77 -2.90
N ILE A 78 -1.93 -9.32 -2.34
CA ILE A 78 -3.20 -9.53 -3.04
C ILE A 78 -3.81 -8.19 -3.47
N ALA A 79 -3.88 -7.23 -2.54
CA ALA A 79 -4.40 -5.89 -2.83
C ALA A 79 -3.55 -5.13 -3.86
N LEU A 80 -2.23 -5.34 -3.84
CA LEU A 80 -1.31 -4.74 -4.79
C LEU A 80 -1.43 -5.36 -6.18
N ILE A 81 -1.58 -6.68 -6.32
CA ILE A 81 -1.81 -7.32 -7.63
C ILE A 81 -2.99 -6.62 -8.33
N ALA A 82 -4.09 -6.34 -7.63
CA ALA A 82 -5.23 -5.65 -8.24
C ALA A 82 -4.86 -4.24 -8.76
N SER A 83 -4.16 -3.45 -7.95
CA SER A 83 -3.72 -2.09 -8.32
C SER A 83 -2.72 -2.08 -9.47
N PHE A 84 -1.79 -3.03 -9.47
CA PHE A 84 -0.76 -3.19 -10.50
C PHE A 84 -1.35 -3.63 -11.84
N PHE A 85 -2.34 -4.52 -11.85
CA PHE A 85 -3.04 -4.90 -13.07
C PHE A 85 -3.68 -3.67 -13.74
N VAL A 86 -4.43 -2.86 -12.99
CA VAL A 86 -5.05 -1.65 -13.54
C VAL A 86 -4.01 -0.66 -14.04
N GLY A 87 -2.93 -0.44 -13.30
CA GLY A 87 -1.88 0.47 -13.77
C GLY A 87 -1.15 -0.05 -15.01
N GLY A 88 -0.97 -1.38 -15.17
CA GLY A 88 -0.51 -1.99 -16.41
C GLY A 88 -1.45 -1.72 -17.59
N GLN A 89 -2.76 -1.82 -17.37
CA GLN A 89 -3.75 -1.44 -18.40
C GLN A 89 -3.58 0.03 -18.79
N GLU A 90 -3.51 0.93 -17.82
CA GLU A 90 -3.37 2.37 -18.06
C GLU A 90 -2.06 2.73 -18.77
N ILE A 91 -0.94 2.07 -18.43
CA ILE A 91 0.33 2.22 -19.16
C ILE A 91 0.16 1.86 -20.63
N LYS A 92 -0.49 0.73 -20.93
CA LYS A 92 -0.73 0.33 -22.33
C LYS A 92 -1.62 1.34 -23.05
N ARG A 93 -2.64 1.89 -22.39
CA ARG A 93 -3.53 2.93 -22.94
C ARG A 93 -2.75 4.19 -23.30
N LEU A 94 -1.90 4.66 -22.39
CA LEU A 94 -1.02 5.80 -22.62
C LEU A 94 -0.06 5.57 -23.79
N LEU A 95 0.61 4.41 -23.85
CA LEU A 95 1.59 4.10 -24.90
C LEU A 95 0.95 3.90 -26.27
N SER A 96 -0.26 3.31 -26.33
CA SER A 96 -0.96 3.04 -27.58
C SER A 96 -1.74 4.25 -28.12
N LYS A 97 -1.92 5.31 -27.34
CA LYS A 97 -2.76 6.49 -27.66
C LYS A 97 -4.20 6.12 -28.05
N GLN A 98 -4.67 4.93 -27.70
CA GLN A 98 -6.02 4.47 -28.00
C GLN A 98 -6.97 4.87 -26.88
N LYS A 99 -8.08 5.54 -27.24
CA LYS A 99 -9.22 5.72 -26.34
C LYS A 99 -10.01 4.41 -26.36
N PHE A 100 -10.04 3.72 -25.23
CA PHE A 100 -10.92 2.56 -25.07
C PHE A 100 -12.27 3.03 -24.55
N ASP A 101 -13.33 2.39 -25.04
CA ASP A 101 -14.69 2.79 -24.72
C ASP A 101 -15.06 2.38 -23.29
N ASP A 102 -15.33 3.40 -22.48
CA ASP A 102 -15.52 3.30 -21.02
C ASP A 102 -16.98 2.96 -20.64
N GLU A 103 -17.85 2.64 -21.60
CA GLU A 103 -19.21 2.20 -21.31
C GLU A 103 -19.19 0.97 -20.37
N GLY A 104 -19.42 1.23 -19.09
CA GLY A 104 -19.30 0.24 -18.03
C GLY A 104 -20.44 -0.78 -18.07
N TYR A 105 -20.14 -2.03 -17.75
CA TYR A 105 -21.17 -3.06 -17.51
C TYR A 105 -21.79 -2.95 -16.10
N PHE A 106 -21.26 -2.04 -15.28
CA PHE A 106 -21.55 -1.89 -13.86
C PHE A 106 -21.59 -0.40 -13.52
N ILE A 107 -22.69 0.04 -12.91
CA ILE A 107 -22.83 1.37 -12.35
C ILE A 107 -23.09 1.20 -10.85
N ALA A 108 -22.17 1.74 -10.04
CA ALA A 108 -22.28 1.69 -8.59
C ALA A 108 -23.55 2.43 -8.12
N SER A 109 -24.22 1.86 -7.13
CA SER A 109 -25.36 2.48 -6.47
C SER A 109 -24.90 3.67 -5.64
N ALA A 110 -25.47 4.85 -5.88
CA ALA A 110 -25.27 6.02 -5.03
C ALA A 110 -26.15 6.02 -3.78
N LYS A 111 -27.05 5.04 -3.61
CA LYS A 111 -27.95 4.98 -2.46
C LYS A 111 -27.17 4.71 -1.18
N GLU A 112 -27.16 5.69 -0.30
CA GLU A 112 -26.58 5.60 1.04
C GLU A 112 -27.32 4.56 1.89
N VAL A 113 -26.56 3.73 2.61
CA VAL A 113 -27.09 2.69 3.53
C VAL A 113 -26.57 2.87 4.94
N ILE A 114 -25.39 3.47 5.08
CA ILE A 114 -24.76 3.90 6.32
C ILE A 114 -24.19 5.29 6.02
N VAL A 115 -24.19 6.19 7.00
CA VAL A 115 -23.65 7.55 6.83
C VAL A 115 -22.24 7.50 6.22
N GLY A 116 -22.01 8.22 5.12
CA GLY A 116 -20.76 8.23 4.35
C GLY A 116 -20.51 7.00 3.47
N THR A 117 -21.44 6.03 3.42
CA THR A 117 -21.25 4.74 2.74
C THR A 117 -22.48 4.31 1.95
N SER A 118 -22.32 4.26 0.63
CA SER A 118 -23.33 3.72 -0.30
C SER A 118 -23.46 2.20 -0.24
N SER A 119 -24.57 1.68 -0.78
CA SER A 119 -24.84 0.23 -0.88
C SER A 119 -23.67 -0.52 -1.52
N THR A 120 -23.18 -0.04 -2.65
CA THR A 120 -22.06 -0.67 -3.37
C THR A 120 -20.77 -0.62 -2.55
N GLN A 121 -20.49 0.48 -1.86
CA GLN A 121 -19.29 0.61 -1.04
C GLN A 121 -19.32 -0.34 0.15
N LEU A 122 -20.47 -0.49 0.83
CA LEU A 122 -20.65 -1.48 1.89
C LEU A 122 -20.42 -2.90 1.35
N THR A 123 -21.00 -3.22 0.18
CA THR A 123 -20.77 -4.50 -0.47
C THR A 123 -19.29 -4.71 -0.77
N PHE A 124 -18.59 -3.71 -1.30
CA PHE A 124 -17.16 -3.81 -1.60
C PHE A 124 -16.31 -4.00 -0.36
N ILE A 125 -16.61 -3.34 0.77
CA ILE A 125 -15.88 -3.54 2.03
C ILE A 125 -16.00 -4.99 2.50
N VAL A 126 -17.22 -5.49 2.65
CA VAL A 126 -17.44 -6.88 3.11
C VAL A 126 -16.86 -7.87 2.10
N ARG A 127 -17.09 -7.66 0.80
CA ARG A 127 -16.56 -8.53 -0.25
C ARG A 127 -15.03 -8.53 -0.30
N ALA A 128 -14.37 -7.40 -0.12
CA ALA A 128 -12.92 -7.31 -0.10
C ALA A 128 -12.33 -8.10 1.08
N PHE A 129 -12.96 -8.07 2.26
CA PHE A 129 -12.54 -8.92 3.38
C PHE A 129 -12.57 -10.41 3.00
N LEU A 130 -13.71 -10.86 2.45
CA LEU A 130 -13.89 -12.24 2.01
C LEU A 130 -12.88 -12.62 0.92
N LEU A 131 -12.61 -11.74 -0.03
CA LEU A 131 -11.64 -11.97 -1.09
C LEU A 131 -10.21 -12.07 -0.55
N LEU A 132 -9.79 -11.16 0.32
CA LEU A 132 -8.42 -11.15 0.88
C LEU A 132 -8.16 -12.42 1.70
N ILE A 133 -9.06 -12.78 2.62
CA ILE A 133 -8.91 -14.00 3.43
C ILE A 133 -9.04 -15.26 2.56
N GLY A 134 -10.03 -15.30 1.67
CA GLY A 134 -10.28 -16.45 0.81
C GLY A 134 -9.12 -16.75 -0.15
N ILE A 135 -8.58 -15.72 -0.80
CA ILE A 135 -7.44 -15.85 -1.70
C ILE A 135 -6.18 -16.21 -0.92
N GLN A 136 -5.92 -15.60 0.24
CA GLN A 136 -4.74 -15.91 1.06
C GLN A 136 -4.74 -17.35 1.55
N THR A 137 -5.88 -17.82 2.09
CA THR A 137 -6.00 -19.21 2.57
C THR A 137 -5.93 -20.21 1.42
N ALA A 138 -6.52 -19.90 0.26
CA ALA A 138 -6.37 -20.73 -0.94
C ALA A 138 -4.91 -20.81 -1.43
N ASP A 139 -4.21 -19.68 -1.49
CA ASP A 139 -2.79 -19.63 -1.87
C ASP A 139 -1.93 -20.50 -0.97
N VAL A 140 -2.09 -20.36 0.35
CA VAL A 140 -1.34 -21.12 1.35
C VAL A 140 -1.58 -22.63 1.23
N LEU A 141 -2.83 -23.04 0.97
CA LEU A 141 -3.16 -24.46 0.75
C LEU A 141 -2.52 -25.02 -0.52
N ILE A 142 -2.65 -24.31 -1.64
CA ILE A 142 -2.14 -24.74 -2.95
C ILE A 142 -0.61 -24.87 -2.93
N SER A 143 0.05 -23.96 -2.21
CA SER A 143 1.49 -23.92 -2.08
C SER A 143 2.05 -24.80 -0.95
N GLY A 144 1.21 -25.50 -0.20
CA GLY A 144 1.64 -26.44 0.84
C GLY A 144 2.21 -25.78 2.11
N ARG A 145 1.89 -24.50 2.38
CA ARG A 145 2.37 -23.77 3.56
C ARG A 145 1.40 -23.80 4.76
N GLY A 146 0.43 -24.73 4.78
CA GLY A 146 -0.61 -24.76 5.81
C GLY A 146 -0.07 -24.86 7.25
N ASP A 147 0.96 -25.67 7.45
CA ASP A 147 1.51 -25.97 8.78
C ASP A 147 2.26 -24.79 9.43
N THR A 148 2.59 -23.75 8.65
CA THR A 148 3.23 -22.54 9.18
C THR A 148 2.24 -21.57 9.82
N PHE A 149 0.93 -21.89 9.81
CA PHE A 149 -0.12 -21.01 10.33
C PHE A 149 -0.91 -21.69 11.46
N PRO A 150 -1.26 -20.95 12.54
CA PRO A 150 -2.09 -21.47 13.63
C PRO A 150 -3.48 -22.02 13.19
N LEU A 151 -4.00 -21.51 12.07
CA LEU A 151 -5.29 -21.84 11.50
C LEU A 151 -5.20 -22.81 10.30
N GLY A 152 -4.03 -23.41 10.04
CA GLY A 152 -3.74 -24.19 8.84
C GLY A 152 -4.78 -25.28 8.52
N GLU A 153 -5.18 -26.05 9.53
CA GLU A 153 -6.19 -27.12 9.40
C GLU A 153 -7.58 -26.60 8.97
N SER A 154 -7.87 -25.33 9.27
CA SER A 154 -9.15 -24.69 8.96
C SER A 154 -9.15 -23.97 7.61
N PHE A 155 -8.01 -23.83 6.95
CA PHE A 155 -7.89 -23.02 5.73
C PHE A 155 -8.75 -23.51 4.58
N LEU A 156 -8.98 -24.83 4.45
CA LEU A 156 -9.85 -25.34 3.39
C LEU A 156 -11.28 -24.81 3.55
N LEU A 157 -11.79 -24.86 4.78
CA LEU A 157 -13.11 -24.35 5.12
C LEU A 157 -13.18 -22.83 4.97
N LEU A 158 -12.19 -22.10 5.49
CA LEU A 158 -12.14 -20.64 5.41
C LEU A 158 -12.05 -20.16 3.96
N SER A 159 -11.23 -20.81 3.14
CA SER A 159 -11.12 -20.55 1.70
C SER A 159 -12.46 -20.78 1.00
N TYR A 160 -13.09 -21.93 1.21
CA TYR A 160 -14.37 -22.27 0.60
C TYR A 160 -15.47 -21.25 0.98
N ILE A 161 -15.68 -21.00 2.28
CA ILE A 161 -16.71 -20.06 2.75
C ILE A 161 -16.46 -18.67 2.19
N SER A 162 -15.22 -18.17 2.30
CA SER A 162 -14.88 -16.82 1.90
C SER A 162 -15.05 -16.62 0.40
N LEU A 163 -14.52 -17.52 -0.43
CA LEU A 163 -14.60 -17.41 -1.89
C LEU A 163 -16.02 -17.65 -2.42
N ALA A 164 -16.77 -18.59 -1.83
CA ALA A 164 -18.16 -18.85 -2.22
C ALA A 164 -19.08 -17.67 -1.89
N ILE A 165 -18.98 -17.11 -0.68
CA ILE A 165 -19.75 -15.92 -0.31
C ILE A 165 -19.27 -14.72 -1.14
N ALA A 166 -17.97 -14.52 -1.31
CA ALA A 166 -17.45 -13.47 -2.17
C ALA A 166 -18.00 -13.60 -3.60
N PHE A 167 -18.11 -14.80 -4.16
CA PHE A 167 -18.67 -14.99 -5.50
C PHE A 167 -20.11 -14.47 -5.60
N ILE A 168 -20.99 -14.86 -4.68
CA ILE A 168 -22.43 -14.53 -4.73
C ILE A 168 -22.77 -13.13 -4.19
N PHE A 169 -21.92 -12.54 -3.34
CA PHE A 169 -22.22 -11.29 -2.66
C PHE A 169 -21.98 -10.07 -3.57
N ILE A 170 -23.01 -9.73 -4.35
CA ILE A 170 -23.06 -8.61 -5.29
C ILE A 170 -24.12 -7.61 -4.83
N ASP A 171 -23.87 -6.31 -4.96
CA ASP A 171 -24.81 -5.26 -4.59
C ASP A 171 -26.08 -5.38 -5.44
N ASN A 172 -27.21 -5.63 -4.78
CA ASN A 172 -28.50 -5.75 -5.44
C ASN A 172 -29.07 -4.41 -5.92
N LYS A 173 -28.52 -3.28 -5.46
CA LYS A 173 -28.92 -1.92 -5.85
C LYS A 173 -28.05 -1.32 -6.96
N ALA A 174 -26.99 -2.01 -7.37
CA ALA A 174 -26.15 -1.59 -8.49
C ALA A 174 -26.81 -1.96 -9.82
N THR A 175 -26.60 -1.13 -10.84
CA THR A 175 -27.11 -1.40 -12.19
C THR A 175 -26.06 -2.23 -12.95
N ILE A 176 -26.46 -3.42 -13.39
CA ILE A 176 -25.57 -4.38 -14.06
C ILE A 176 -26.22 -4.81 -15.36
N THR A 177 -25.59 -4.49 -16.50
CA THR A 177 -26.13 -4.80 -17.83
C THR A 177 -26.26 -6.30 -18.05
N ASN A 178 -25.23 -7.08 -17.67
CA ASN A 178 -25.24 -8.53 -17.77
C ASN A 178 -24.67 -9.18 -16.50
N LYS A 179 -25.56 -9.66 -15.63
CA LYS A 179 -25.21 -10.27 -14.33
C LYS A 179 -24.34 -11.52 -14.47
N GLN A 180 -24.64 -12.39 -15.43
CA GLN A 180 -23.87 -13.63 -15.64
C GLN A 180 -22.44 -13.33 -16.09
N GLN A 181 -22.27 -12.40 -17.03
CA GLN A 181 -20.96 -11.98 -17.49
C GLN A 181 -20.16 -11.32 -16.35
N TYR A 182 -20.81 -10.47 -15.54
CA TYR A 182 -20.17 -9.82 -14.41
C TYR A 182 -19.69 -10.83 -13.35
N LEU A 183 -20.52 -11.83 -13.02
CA LEU A 183 -20.14 -12.91 -12.10
C LEU A 183 -19.01 -13.78 -12.65
N ARG A 184 -19.08 -14.20 -13.91
CA ARG A 184 -18.02 -15.01 -14.55
C ARG A 184 -16.69 -14.25 -14.58
N LYS A 185 -16.71 -12.94 -14.85
CA LYS A 185 -15.50 -12.11 -14.74
C LYS A 185 -14.94 -12.09 -13.33
N GLY A 186 -15.79 -11.94 -12.32
CA GLY A 186 -15.36 -12.00 -10.92
C GLY A 186 -14.67 -13.32 -10.56
N LEU A 187 -15.18 -14.45 -11.08
CA LEU A 187 -14.55 -15.75 -10.91
C LEU A 187 -13.19 -15.85 -11.62
N VAL A 188 -13.13 -15.41 -12.88
CA VAL A 188 -11.86 -15.37 -13.64
C VAL A 188 -10.82 -14.51 -12.92
N GLU A 189 -11.22 -13.36 -12.39
CA GLU A 189 -10.36 -12.48 -11.61
C GLU A 189 -9.87 -13.15 -10.31
N MET A 190 -10.74 -13.84 -9.56
CA MET A 190 -10.33 -14.59 -8.36
C MET A 190 -9.29 -15.66 -8.68
N VAL A 191 -9.54 -16.47 -9.72
CA VAL A 191 -8.61 -17.51 -10.16
C VAL A 191 -7.29 -16.88 -10.63
N ALA A 192 -7.35 -15.80 -11.41
CA ALA A 192 -6.16 -15.11 -11.89
C ALA A 192 -5.29 -14.57 -10.74
N LEU A 193 -5.89 -13.99 -9.69
CA LEU A 193 -5.16 -13.53 -8.51
C LEU A 193 -4.41 -14.67 -7.83
N ILE A 194 -5.07 -15.82 -7.61
CA ILE A 194 -4.45 -17.02 -7.02
C ILE A 194 -3.30 -17.53 -7.92
N VAL A 195 -3.51 -17.59 -9.23
CA VAL A 195 -2.49 -18.02 -10.20
C VAL A 195 -1.29 -17.08 -10.17
N VAL A 196 -1.50 -15.76 -10.13
CA VAL A 196 -0.40 -14.78 -10.05
C VAL A 196 0.38 -14.93 -8.75
N LEU A 197 -0.29 -15.15 -7.62
CA LEU A 197 0.38 -15.39 -6.32
C LEU A 197 1.23 -16.66 -6.37
N ASN A 198 0.67 -17.78 -6.83
CA ASN A 198 1.40 -19.05 -6.88
C ASN A 198 2.53 -19.02 -7.90
N ALA A 199 2.32 -18.41 -9.07
CA ALA A 199 3.35 -18.26 -10.09
C ALA A 199 4.49 -17.35 -9.59
N SER A 200 4.16 -16.23 -8.94
CA SER A 200 5.18 -15.32 -8.39
C SER A 200 6.01 -15.97 -7.29
N LEU A 201 5.38 -16.77 -6.43
CA LEU A 201 6.08 -17.55 -5.41
C LEU A 201 7.00 -18.59 -6.05
N TRP A 202 6.50 -19.33 -7.04
CA TRP A 202 7.28 -20.35 -7.73
C TRP A 202 8.52 -19.74 -8.41
N ILE A 203 8.36 -18.59 -9.09
CA ILE A 203 9.47 -17.86 -9.68
C ILE A 203 10.44 -17.36 -8.59
N SER A 204 9.92 -16.81 -7.49
CA SER A 204 10.72 -16.37 -6.35
C SER A 204 11.62 -17.48 -5.83
N ASN A 205 11.06 -18.67 -5.59
CA ASN A 205 11.82 -19.83 -5.09
C ASN A 205 12.89 -20.30 -6.09
N ILE A 206 12.65 -20.21 -7.40
CA ILE A 206 13.65 -20.55 -8.42
C ILE A 206 14.78 -19.52 -8.44
N VAL A 207 14.43 -18.23 -8.38
CA VAL A 207 15.40 -17.14 -8.45
C VAL A 207 16.19 -17.00 -7.15
N ALA A 208 15.65 -17.44 -6.02
CA ALA A 208 16.31 -17.42 -4.71
C ALA A 208 17.68 -18.12 -4.67
N GLN A 209 17.96 -19.02 -5.64
CA GLN A 209 19.30 -19.63 -5.80
C GLN A 209 20.37 -18.65 -6.29
N PHE A 210 19.94 -17.57 -6.94
CA PHE A 210 20.81 -16.53 -7.51
C PHE A 210 20.75 -15.23 -6.71
N ILE A 211 19.54 -14.86 -6.26
CA ILE A 211 19.30 -13.65 -5.47
C ILE A 211 17.98 -13.77 -4.69
N GLY A 212 17.99 -13.41 -3.41
CA GLY A 212 16.84 -13.46 -2.50
C GLY A 212 15.74 -12.43 -2.77
N LEU A 213 15.16 -12.42 -3.98
CA LEU A 213 14.06 -11.52 -4.33
C LEU A 213 12.71 -12.04 -3.80
N PRO A 214 11.88 -11.19 -3.16
CA PRO A 214 10.64 -11.56 -2.50
C PRO A 214 9.53 -11.86 -3.53
N GLN A 215 8.50 -12.60 -3.11
CA GLN A 215 7.35 -12.96 -3.95
C GLN A 215 6.66 -11.71 -4.52
N ILE A 216 6.47 -10.68 -3.70
CA ILE A 216 5.78 -9.45 -4.12
C ILE A 216 6.39 -8.84 -5.39
N PHE A 217 7.72 -8.92 -5.56
CA PHE A 217 8.40 -8.40 -6.73
C PHE A 217 7.88 -9.05 -8.02
N PHE A 218 7.86 -10.39 -8.05
CA PHE A 218 7.35 -11.12 -9.21
C PHE A 218 5.84 -10.95 -9.39
N ALA A 219 5.09 -10.86 -8.29
CA ALA A 219 3.64 -10.66 -8.33
C ALA A 219 3.28 -9.33 -9.02
N MET A 220 3.99 -8.26 -8.69
CA MET A 220 3.80 -6.94 -9.29
C MET A 220 4.20 -6.92 -10.79
N ILE A 221 5.31 -7.58 -11.18
CA ILE A 221 5.73 -7.69 -12.59
C ILE A 221 4.67 -8.43 -13.40
N LEU A 222 4.28 -9.62 -12.94
CA LEU A 222 3.31 -10.45 -13.62
C LEU A 222 1.97 -9.73 -13.75
N SER A 223 1.50 -9.11 -12.67
CA SER A 223 0.22 -8.40 -12.67
C SER A 223 0.22 -7.20 -13.62
N SER A 224 1.25 -6.36 -13.55
CA SER A 224 1.39 -5.20 -14.45
C SER A 224 1.50 -5.64 -15.92
N GLY A 225 2.29 -6.68 -16.20
CA GLY A 225 2.42 -7.27 -17.52
C GLY A 225 1.09 -7.81 -18.06
N LEU A 226 0.33 -8.55 -17.25
CA LEU A 226 -1.01 -9.03 -17.60
C LEU A 226 -1.97 -7.86 -17.90
N GLY A 227 -1.93 -6.81 -17.09
CA GLY A 227 -2.67 -5.57 -17.34
C GLY A 227 -2.33 -4.95 -18.70
N MET A 228 -1.03 -4.85 -19.01
CA MET A 228 -0.56 -4.33 -20.30
C MET A 228 -0.98 -5.19 -21.50
N LEU A 229 -1.07 -6.51 -21.32
CA LEU A 229 -1.53 -7.44 -22.35
C LEU A 229 -3.05 -7.41 -22.52
N MET A 230 -3.79 -7.00 -21.50
CA MET A 230 -5.26 -7.00 -21.46
C MET A 230 -5.87 -5.59 -21.27
N PRO A 231 -5.53 -4.57 -22.08
CA PRO A 231 -6.00 -3.18 -21.88
C PRO A 231 -7.52 -3.01 -22.05
N LYS A 232 -8.16 -3.95 -22.75
CA LYS A 232 -9.61 -4.00 -23.00
C LYS A 232 -10.41 -4.74 -21.92
N TRP A 233 -9.74 -5.38 -20.96
CA TRP A 233 -10.42 -6.11 -19.90
C TRP A 233 -11.16 -5.12 -18.98
N LYS A 234 -12.49 -5.12 -19.04
CA LYS A 234 -13.31 -4.35 -18.10
C LYS A 234 -13.44 -5.11 -16.79
N LEU A 235 -13.16 -4.41 -15.69
CA LEU A 235 -13.11 -4.94 -14.32
C LEU A 235 -14.45 -5.56 -13.90
N GLY A 236 -14.36 -6.75 -13.31
CA GLY A 236 -15.43 -7.46 -12.64
C GLY A 236 -15.53 -7.09 -11.15
N PRO A 237 -16.42 -7.78 -10.42
CA PRO A 237 -16.72 -7.45 -9.03
C PRO A 237 -15.56 -7.74 -8.08
N THR A 238 -14.63 -8.62 -8.44
CA THR A 238 -13.48 -8.97 -7.61
C THR A 238 -12.48 -7.82 -7.61
N MET A 239 -12.07 -7.37 -8.80
CA MET A 239 -11.15 -6.25 -8.94
C MET A 239 -11.74 -4.95 -8.41
N ASN A 240 -13.02 -4.67 -8.70
CA ASN A 240 -13.69 -3.46 -8.20
C ASN A 240 -13.72 -3.40 -6.66
N ALA A 241 -13.98 -4.52 -5.99
CA ALA A 241 -13.98 -4.57 -4.53
C ALA A 241 -12.57 -4.37 -3.95
N LEU A 242 -11.55 -5.04 -4.52
CA LEU A 242 -10.16 -4.93 -4.04
C LEU A 242 -9.56 -3.53 -4.26
N LEU A 243 -9.84 -2.89 -5.39
CA LEU A 243 -9.37 -1.53 -5.67
C LEU A 243 -9.98 -0.49 -4.72
N PHE A 244 -11.23 -0.71 -4.33
CA PHE A 244 -11.94 0.19 -3.42
C PHE A 244 -11.56 -0.04 -1.95
N ALA A 245 -11.66 -1.27 -1.45
CA ALA A 245 -11.57 -1.59 -0.03
C ALA A 245 -10.40 -2.52 0.35
N GLY A 246 -9.66 -3.07 -0.62
CA GLY A 246 -8.54 -3.97 -0.36
C GLY A 246 -7.47 -3.32 0.52
N ILE A 247 -6.88 -2.22 0.03
CA ILE A 247 -5.86 -1.47 0.80
C ILE A 247 -6.41 -0.98 2.16
N PRO A 248 -7.59 -0.34 2.25
CA PRO A 248 -8.17 0.03 3.54
C PRO A 248 -8.27 -1.10 4.57
N LEU A 249 -8.65 -2.32 4.14
CA LEU A 249 -8.76 -3.48 5.03
C LEU A 249 -7.39 -4.04 5.44
N VAL A 250 -6.45 -4.15 4.50
CA VAL A 250 -5.07 -4.57 4.80
C VAL A 250 -4.46 -3.62 5.83
N LEU A 251 -4.63 -2.31 5.63
CA LEU A 251 -4.13 -1.30 6.54
C LEU A 251 -4.84 -1.33 7.89
N ALA A 252 -6.16 -1.56 7.93
CA ALA A 252 -6.89 -1.73 9.18
C ALA A 252 -6.33 -2.91 10.01
N GLY A 253 -6.11 -4.07 9.39
CA GLY A 253 -5.46 -5.21 10.05
C GLY A 253 -4.02 -4.89 10.50
N SER A 254 -3.25 -4.25 9.61
CA SER A 254 -1.85 -3.88 9.89
C SER A 254 -1.73 -2.89 11.04
N PHE A 255 -2.58 -1.87 11.14
CA PHE A 255 -2.52 -0.92 12.26
C PHE A 255 -3.03 -1.51 13.56
N LEU A 256 -3.95 -2.46 13.52
CA LEU A 256 -4.40 -3.17 14.70
C LEU A 256 -3.25 -4.02 15.28
N VAL A 257 -2.57 -4.80 14.43
CA VAL A 257 -1.36 -5.56 14.81
C VAL A 257 -0.24 -4.61 15.23
N GLY A 258 0.06 -3.57 14.45
CA GLY A 258 1.11 -2.60 14.77
C GLY A 258 0.85 -1.87 16.08
N GLY A 259 -0.39 -1.47 16.35
CA GLY A 259 -0.79 -0.83 17.61
C GLY A 259 -0.56 -1.72 18.83
N SER A 260 -0.70 -3.04 18.69
CA SER A 260 -0.46 -3.99 19.79
C SER A 260 1.01 -4.01 20.26
N HIS A 261 1.95 -3.76 19.36
CA HIS A 261 3.38 -3.69 19.68
C HIS A 261 3.79 -2.33 20.29
N MET A 262 2.88 -1.35 20.36
CA MET A 262 3.23 0.03 20.67
C MET A 262 3.95 0.21 22.00
N ILE A 263 3.61 -0.57 23.02
CA ILE A 263 4.19 -0.43 24.36
C ILE A 263 5.54 -1.12 24.45
N GLU A 264 5.66 -2.36 23.95
CA GLU A 264 6.90 -3.14 24.05
C GLU A 264 8.02 -2.63 23.14
N ALA A 265 7.66 -2.06 21.99
CA ALA A 265 8.63 -1.75 20.97
C ALA A 265 9.56 -0.58 21.39
N PHE A 266 9.09 0.34 22.24
CA PHE A 266 9.96 1.37 22.83
C PHE A 266 11.01 0.81 23.80
N ALA A 267 10.89 -0.43 24.25
CA ALA A 267 11.89 -1.10 25.09
C ALA A 267 12.98 -1.83 24.28
N ILE A 268 12.82 -1.95 22.95
CA ILE A 268 13.78 -2.66 22.09
C ILE A 268 14.98 -1.75 21.77
N PRO A 269 16.23 -2.16 22.09
CA PRO A 269 17.42 -1.38 21.78
C PRO A 269 17.53 -1.04 20.29
N GLY A 270 17.87 0.22 19.98
CA GLY A 270 18.02 0.71 18.61
C GLY A 270 16.72 1.05 17.89
N LEU A 271 15.56 0.58 18.37
CA LEU A 271 14.28 0.88 17.73
C LEU A 271 13.86 2.34 17.89
N SER A 272 14.33 3.02 18.94
CA SER A 272 14.14 4.48 19.08
C SER A 272 14.70 5.24 17.88
N ASN A 273 15.91 4.88 17.42
CA ASN A 273 16.51 5.49 16.23
C ASN A 273 15.71 5.15 14.98
N VAL A 274 15.16 3.94 14.90
CA VAL A 274 14.28 3.53 13.80
C VAL A 274 13.04 4.40 13.71
N ILE A 275 12.39 4.64 14.85
CA ILE A 275 11.18 5.46 14.96
C ILE A 275 11.48 6.94 14.68
N ILE A 276 12.56 7.49 15.25
CA ILE A 276 12.95 8.89 15.05
C ILE A 276 13.22 9.16 13.58
N TYR A 277 14.01 8.31 12.92
CA TYR A 277 14.22 8.41 11.48
C TYR A 277 12.92 8.19 10.72
N GLY A 278 12.16 7.15 11.06
CA GLY A 278 10.92 6.84 10.37
C GLY A 278 9.97 8.04 10.36
N PHE A 279 9.75 8.69 11.51
CA PHE A 279 8.90 9.87 11.60
C PHE A 279 9.48 11.07 10.83
N SER A 280 10.75 11.39 11.06
CA SER A 280 11.40 12.54 10.44
C SER A 280 11.54 12.37 8.93
N GLY A 281 11.93 11.18 8.50
CA GLY A 281 12.06 10.74 7.12
C GLY A 281 10.72 10.81 6.41
N GLN A 282 9.61 10.42 7.06
CA GLN A 282 8.30 10.58 6.46
C GLN A 282 7.94 12.03 6.21
N ILE A 283 8.20 12.91 7.17
CA ILE A 283 8.00 14.34 6.97
C ILE A 283 8.91 14.84 5.83
N PHE A 284 10.19 14.47 5.83
CA PHE A 284 11.17 14.92 4.83
C PHE A 284 10.83 14.46 3.42
N TRP A 285 10.66 13.15 3.20
CA TRP A 285 10.46 12.60 1.87
C TRP A 285 9.07 12.94 1.30
N MET A 286 8.05 13.04 2.15
CA MET A 286 6.72 13.51 1.73
C MET A 286 6.76 15.00 1.39
N PHE A 287 7.09 15.84 2.36
CA PHE A 287 6.97 17.30 2.19
C PHE A 287 8.10 17.90 1.37
N GLY A 288 9.27 17.29 1.34
CA GLY A 288 10.35 17.63 0.41
C GLY A 288 9.97 17.35 -1.04
N GLY A 289 9.34 16.21 -1.31
CA GLY A 289 8.82 15.90 -2.64
C GLY A 289 7.72 16.88 -3.07
N LEU A 290 6.78 17.18 -2.17
CA LEU A 290 5.76 18.20 -2.38
C LEU A 290 6.36 19.59 -2.60
N ALA A 291 7.37 19.97 -1.82
CA ALA A 291 8.06 21.25 -1.96
C ALA A 291 8.71 21.37 -3.35
N LEU A 292 9.38 20.32 -3.83
CA LEU A 292 9.94 20.30 -5.18
C LEU A 292 8.85 20.47 -6.24
N LEU A 293 7.76 19.68 -6.16
CA LEU A 293 6.66 19.76 -7.12
C LEU A 293 6.00 21.15 -7.12
N ILE A 294 5.78 21.76 -5.95
CA ILE A 294 5.11 23.05 -5.80
C ILE A 294 6.01 24.20 -6.24
N PHE A 295 7.22 24.30 -5.69
CA PHE A 295 8.07 25.49 -5.84
C PHE A 295 8.93 25.43 -7.10
N VAL A 296 9.45 24.25 -7.45
CA VAL A 296 10.32 24.09 -8.63
C VAL A 296 9.52 23.66 -9.85
N GLY A 297 8.65 22.65 -9.67
CA GLY A 297 7.79 22.11 -10.71
C GLY A 297 6.56 22.98 -11.03
N LYS A 298 6.26 23.99 -10.21
CA LYS A 298 5.06 24.85 -10.32
C LYS A 298 3.74 24.06 -10.42
N ALA A 299 3.68 22.87 -9.82
CA ALA A 299 2.57 21.93 -9.95
C ALA A 299 1.74 21.82 -8.65
N ASN A 300 1.20 22.94 -8.17
CA ASN A 300 0.50 23.02 -6.89
C ASN A 300 -1.00 22.65 -6.96
N HIS A 301 -1.32 21.50 -7.55
CA HIS A 301 -2.71 21.04 -7.63
C HIS A 301 -2.83 19.59 -7.18
N LEU A 302 -3.86 19.28 -6.39
CA LEU A 302 -4.15 17.97 -5.80
C LEU A 302 -4.06 16.82 -6.82
N ARG A 303 -4.64 17.03 -8.01
CA ARG A 303 -4.60 16.11 -9.16
C ARG A 303 -3.18 15.72 -9.64
N ASN A 304 -2.16 16.49 -9.26
CA ASN A 304 -0.75 16.23 -9.56
C ASN A 304 -0.01 15.76 -8.30
N LEU A 305 -0.19 16.48 -7.19
CA LEU A 305 0.51 16.22 -5.93
C LEU A 305 0.17 14.84 -5.35
N ALA A 306 -1.11 14.46 -5.30
CA ALA A 306 -1.53 13.19 -4.73
C ALA A 306 -0.99 11.98 -5.53
N PRO A 307 -1.23 11.85 -6.84
CA PRO A 307 -0.67 10.73 -7.61
C PRO A 307 0.86 10.79 -7.72
N GLY A 308 1.44 12.00 -7.81
CA GLY A 308 2.89 12.17 -7.86
C GLY A 308 3.60 11.63 -6.62
N MET A 309 3.07 11.90 -5.42
CA MET A 309 3.60 11.37 -4.17
C MET A 309 3.19 9.92 -3.90
N ALA A 310 1.99 9.50 -4.31
CA ALA A 310 1.58 8.10 -4.27
C ALA A 310 2.58 7.22 -5.04
N GLY A 311 2.98 7.64 -6.26
CA GLY A 311 4.02 6.95 -7.03
C GLY A 311 5.44 7.19 -6.53
N GLY A 312 5.81 8.45 -6.27
CA GLY A 312 7.19 8.84 -5.94
C GLY A 312 7.72 8.35 -4.61
N LEU A 313 6.85 7.84 -3.76
CA LEU A 313 7.24 7.17 -2.53
C LEU A 313 6.66 5.75 -2.46
N SER A 314 5.95 5.29 -3.50
CA SER A 314 5.03 4.13 -3.43
C SER A 314 4.20 4.16 -2.14
N HIS A 315 3.71 5.36 -1.81
CA HIS A 315 3.20 5.68 -0.49
C HIS A 315 1.82 5.08 -0.29
N SER A 316 1.74 4.18 0.67
CA SER A 316 0.59 3.35 0.95
C SER A 316 -0.70 4.10 1.26
N GLY A 317 -0.64 5.10 2.15
CA GLY A 317 -1.79 5.93 2.49
C GLY A 317 -2.36 6.70 1.30
N LEU A 318 -1.53 7.50 0.61
CA LEU A 318 -1.93 8.25 -0.58
C LEU A 318 -2.38 7.34 -1.73
N THR A 319 -1.77 6.16 -1.90
CA THR A 319 -2.20 5.16 -2.87
C THR A 319 -3.64 4.75 -2.59
N GLY A 320 -3.92 4.30 -1.36
CA GLY A 320 -5.27 3.90 -0.95
C GLY A 320 -6.30 5.03 -1.10
N ALA A 321 -5.95 6.26 -0.70
CA ALA A 321 -6.83 7.41 -0.83
C ALA A 321 -7.09 7.79 -2.30
N CYS A 322 -6.09 7.68 -3.18
CA CYS A 322 -6.27 7.91 -4.61
C CYS A 322 -7.15 6.82 -5.24
N THR A 323 -6.87 5.54 -4.99
CA THR A 323 -7.62 4.42 -5.59
C THR A 323 -9.05 4.34 -5.08
N ALA A 324 -9.28 4.69 -3.80
CA ALA A 324 -10.62 4.83 -3.23
C ALA A 324 -11.41 6.03 -3.80
N GLY A 325 -10.72 6.96 -4.48
CA GLY A 325 -11.34 8.12 -5.12
C GLY A 325 -11.48 9.35 -4.22
N ASP A 326 -10.85 9.35 -3.04
CA ASP A 326 -10.98 10.41 -2.03
C ASP A 326 -10.51 11.79 -2.55
N PHE A 327 -9.54 11.79 -3.48
CA PHE A 327 -8.99 13.01 -4.10
C PHE A 327 -9.56 13.30 -5.50
N GLY A 328 -10.66 12.65 -5.86
CA GLY A 328 -11.36 12.86 -7.12
C GLY A 328 -10.87 11.97 -8.28
N LYS A 329 -11.64 12.00 -9.38
CA LYS A 329 -11.47 11.07 -10.52
C LYS A 329 -10.10 11.15 -11.19
N THR A 330 -9.57 12.35 -11.38
CA THR A 330 -8.26 12.55 -12.04
C THR A 330 -7.11 12.00 -11.21
N ALA A 331 -7.13 12.15 -9.89
CA ALA A 331 -6.11 11.57 -9.02
C ALA A 331 -6.22 10.03 -9.03
N SER A 332 -7.45 9.51 -8.98
CA SER A 332 -7.75 8.08 -9.03
C SER A 332 -7.30 7.41 -10.33
N SER A 333 -7.45 8.08 -11.48
CA SER A 333 -6.98 7.54 -12.77
C SER A 333 -5.46 7.64 -12.94
N ARG A 334 -4.82 8.67 -12.38
CA ARG A 334 -3.37 8.87 -12.48
C ARG A 334 -2.56 7.99 -11.52
N ALA A 335 -3.07 7.73 -10.32
CA ALA A 335 -2.30 7.00 -9.29
C ALA A 335 -1.84 5.59 -9.72
N PRO A 336 -2.67 4.74 -10.35
CA PRO A 336 -2.21 3.44 -10.85
C PRO A 336 -1.03 3.53 -11.80
N ILE A 337 -1.01 4.54 -12.69
CA ILE A 337 0.13 4.80 -13.60
C ILE A 337 1.38 5.19 -12.79
N MET A 338 1.22 6.12 -11.84
CA MET A 338 2.34 6.64 -11.05
C MET A 338 2.96 5.59 -10.14
N ILE A 339 2.23 4.56 -9.73
CA ILE A 339 2.76 3.46 -8.90
C ILE A 339 3.44 2.40 -9.76
N ASN A 340 2.97 2.16 -10.99
CA ASN A 340 3.55 1.14 -11.87
C ASN A 340 4.85 1.57 -12.55
N ILE A 341 5.01 2.84 -12.91
CA ILE A 341 6.24 3.29 -13.61
C ILE A 341 7.50 3.15 -12.74
N PRO A 342 7.50 3.60 -11.47
CA PRO A 342 8.62 3.36 -10.56
C PRO A 342 8.89 1.87 -10.32
N PHE A 343 7.91 1.01 -10.58
CA PHE A 343 8.07 -0.43 -10.48
C PHE A 343 9.02 -1.04 -11.51
N ALA A 344 9.15 -0.45 -12.70
CA ALA A 344 10.27 -0.78 -13.59
C ALA A 344 11.63 -0.50 -12.92
N GLY A 345 11.71 0.56 -12.10
CA GLY A 345 12.87 0.89 -11.29
C GLY A 345 13.13 -0.08 -10.14
N HIS A 346 12.09 -0.71 -9.61
CA HIS A 346 12.22 -1.66 -8.51
C HIS A 346 13.00 -2.92 -8.86
N ILE A 347 13.13 -3.24 -10.15
CA ILE A 347 14.06 -4.29 -10.62
C ILE A 347 15.47 -3.99 -10.13
N PHE A 348 15.92 -2.74 -10.24
CA PHE A 348 17.23 -2.34 -9.75
C PHE A 348 17.23 -2.18 -8.23
N VAL A 349 16.17 -1.58 -7.66
CA VAL A 349 16.07 -1.31 -6.22
C VAL A 349 16.15 -2.60 -5.41
N PHE A 350 15.25 -3.56 -5.66
CA PHE A 350 15.22 -4.80 -4.87
C PHE A 350 16.38 -5.72 -5.18
N THR A 351 16.92 -5.72 -6.40
CA THR A 351 18.12 -6.51 -6.70
C THR A 351 19.31 -6.01 -5.88
N ILE A 352 19.55 -4.70 -5.83
CA ILE A 352 20.67 -4.17 -5.03
C ILE A 352 20.42 -4.35 -3.54
N LEU A 353 19.19 -4.14 -3.07
CA LEU A 353 18.86 -4.32 -1.66
C LEU A 353 18.92 -5.78 -1.21
N ALA A 354 18.46 -6.73 -2.04
CA ALA A 354 18.59 -8.16 -1.74
C ALA A 354 20.06 -8.59 -1.72
N ALA A 355 20.86 -8.17 -2.70
CA ALA A 355 22.30 -8.42 -2.70
C ALA A 355 23.03 -7.74 -1.51
N SER A 356 22.53 -6.58 -1.07
CA SER A 356 23.02 -5.91 0.14
C SER A 356 22.64 -6.69 1.40
N ALA A 357 21.43 -7.24 1.47
CA ALA A 357 20.94 -8.05 2.58
C ALA A 357 21.74 -9.35 2.75
N GLU A 358 22.08 -10.01 1.65
CA GLU A 358 22.95 -11.20 1.67
C GLU A 358 24.37 -10.91 2.19
N LYS A 359 24.83 -9.66 2.06
CA LYS A 359 26.16 -9.22 2.54
C LYS A 359 26.12 -8.51 3.89
N ASP A 360 24.94 -8.37 4.48
CA ASP A 360 24.67 -7.57 5.69
C ASP A 360 25.26 -6.14 5.63
N ALA A 361 25.37 -5.58 4.44
CA ALA A 361 25.97 -4.27 4.21
C ALA A 361 25.40 -3.64 2.93
N LEU A 362 25.13 -2.33 2.98
CA LEU A 362 24.66 -1.60 1.82
C LEU A 362 25.76 -1.53 0.75
N MET A 363 25.44 -1.94 -0.47
CA MET A 363 26.37 -1.88 -1.61
C MET A 363 26.44 -0.46 -2.19
N VAL A 364 27.13 0.44 -1.47
CA VAL A 364 27.18 1.90 -1.73
C VAL A 364 27.63 2.23 -3.17
N GLU A 365 28.53 1.43 -3.73
CA GLU A 365 29.04 1.59 -5.09
C GLU A 365 27.94 1.47 -6.16
N TRP A 366 26.84 0.76 -5.86
CA TRP A 366 25.68 0.66 -6.73
C TRP A 366 24.56 1.63 -6.36
N THR A 367 24.47 2.05 -5.09
CA THR A 367 23.42 2.99 -4.65
C THR A 367 23.70 4.42 -5.13
N ILE A 368 24.94 4.89 -5.08
CA ILE A 368 25.29 6.27 -5.46
C ILE A 368 24.96 6.56 -6.94
N PRO A 369 25.37 5.73 -7.92
CA PRO A 369 25.00 5.94 -9.32
C PRO A 369 23.48 5.99 -9.54
N LEU A 370 22.72 5.16 -8.82
CA LEU A 370 21.25 5.18 -8.89
C LEU A 370 20.65 6.44 -8.29
N ILE A 371 21.17 6.93 -7.15
CA ILE A 371 20.73 8.21 -6.58
C ILE A 371 20.96 9.35 -7.58
N ILE A 372 22.11 9.37 -8.26
CA ILE A 372 22.41 10.36 -9.31
C ILE A 372 21.42 10.24 -10.48
N ALA A 373 21.13 9.02 -10.94
CA ALA A 373 20.14 8.79 -11.98
C ALA A 373 18.73 9.25 -11.54
N GLY A 374 18.35 8.97 -10.30
CA GLY A 374 17.09 9.42 -9.70
C GLY A 374 17.00 10.94 -9.66
N ALA A 375 18.07 11.63 -9.24
CA ALA A 375 18.15 13.09 -9.24
C ALA A 375 18.02 13.67 -10.65
N ALA A 376 18.62 13.02 -11.66
CA ALA A 376 18.46 13.43 -13.06
C ALA A 376 16.99 13.29 -13.52
N PHE A 377 16.30 12.20 -13.17
CA PHE A 377 14.87 12.03 -13.46
C PHE A 377 14.00 13.10 -12.77
N VAL A 378 14.29 13.42 -11.50
CA VAL A 378 13.59 14.49 -10.77
C VAL A 378 13.83 15.84 -11.45
N ALA A 379 15.07 16.17 -11.82
CA ALA A 379 15.37 17.42 -12.51
C ALA A 379 14.63 17.54 -13.86
N LEU A 380 14.60 16.47 -14.66
CA LEU A 380 13.86 16.40 -15.91
C LEU A 380 12.34 16.53 -15.69
N SER A 381 11.83 15.86 -14.68
CA SER A 381 10.42 15.91 -14.28
C SER A 381 10.01 17.34 -13.95
N LEU A 382 10.74 18.01 -13.04
CA LEU A 382 10.42 19.36 -12.58
C LEU A 382 10.47 20.36 -13.75
N LYS A 383 11.42 20.20 -14.67
CA LYS A 383 11.46 20.99 -15.92
C LYS A 383 10.20 20.79 -16.77
N ASN A 384 9.75 19.55 -16.94
CA ASN A 384 8.57 19.23 -17.74
C ASN A 384 7.28 19.73 -17.08
N LEU A 385 7.13 19.53 -15.77
CA LEU A 385 5.97 20.00 -15.00
C LEU A 385 5.85 21.52 -15.03
N ARG A 386 6.98 22.22 -14.86
CA ARG A 386 7.02 23.70 -14.92
C ARG A 386 6.54 24.25 -16.26
N ASN A 387 6.78 23.50 -17.34
CA ASN A 387 6.41 23.88 -18.71
C ASN A 387 5.08 23.27 -19.15
N ALA A 388 4.38 22.51 -18.30
CA ALA A 388 3.19 21.77 -18.70
C ALA A 388 1.99 22.69 -18.99
N ASN A 389 1.89 23.87 -18.35
CA ASN A 389 0.82 24.84 -18.54
C ASN A 389 -0.61 24.22 -18.52
N GLY A 390 -0.83 23.22 -17.66
CA GLY A 390 -2.10 22.50 -17.53
C GLY A 390 -2.35 21.41 -18.59
N CYS A 391 -1.42 21.15 -19.50
CA CYS A 391 -1.51 20.06 -20.47
C CYS A 391 -1.37 18.70 -19.79
N GLU A 392 -2.45 17.93 -19.78
CA GLU A 392 -2.53 16.63 -19.09
C GLU A 392 -1.44 15.64 -19.51
N ALA A 393 -1.16 15.48 -20.81
CA ALA A 393 -0.15 14.53 -21.27
C ALA A 393 1.26 14.89 -20.74
N THR A 394 1.57 16.19 -20.67
CA THR A 394 2.85 16.69 -20.16
C THR A 394 2.91 16.58 -18.64
N GLU A 395 1.81 16.86 -17.94
CA GLU A 395 1.69 16.64 -16.49
C GLU A 395 1.92 15.17 -16.14
N VAL A 396 1.20 14.25 -16.79
CA VAL A 396 1.32 12.80 -16.55
C VAL A 396 2.74 12.33 -16.82
N LYS A 397 3.36 12.71 -17.95
CA LYS A 397 4.76 12.37 -18.26
C LYS A 397 5.73 12.92 -17.22
N GLY A 398 5.55 14.17 -16.81
CA GLY A 398 6.36 14.80 -15.76
C GLY A 398 6.23 14.06 -14.44
N LEU A 399 5.01 13.69 -14.03
CA LEU A 399 4.75 12.93 -12.82
C LEU A 399 5.34 11.52 -12.89
N MET A 400 5.28 10.83 -14.03
CA MET A 400 5.92 9.51 -14.20
C MET A 400 7.44 9.59 -13.95
N GLN A 401 8.09 10.62 -14.49
CA GLN A 401 9.52 10.86 -14.25
C GLN A 401 9.80 11.24 -12.79
N PHE A 402 8.91 12.05 -12.19
CA PHE A 402 9.03 12.39 -10.77
C PHE A 402 8.95 11.14 -9.92
N SER A 403 7.93 10.31 -10.16
CA SER A 403 7.68 9.13 -9.36
C SER A 403 8.84 8.14 -9.45
N MET A 404 9.39 7.93 -10.65
CA MET A 404 10.57 7.10 -10.84
C MET A 404 11.80 7.67 -10.11
N GLY A 405 12.10 8.96 -10.34
CA GLY A 405 13.31 9.57 -9.81
C GLY A 405 13.28 9.77 -8.29
N TRP A 406 12.17 10.32 -7.77
CA TRP A 406 12.00 10.61 -6.36
C TRP A 406 12.00 9.34 -5.54
N GLN A 407 11.41 8.25 -6.04
CA GLN A 407 11.42 6.98 -5.30
C GLN A 407 12.83 6.41 -5.18
N ILE A 408 13.62 6.43 -6.26
CA ILE A 408 15.02 5.98 -6.23
C ILE A 408 15.82 6.83 -5.23
N MET A 409 15.67 8.15 -5.28
CA MET A 409 16.32 9.05 -4.33
C MET A 409 15.88 8.79 -2.89
N ALA A 410 14.59 8.55 -2.66
CA ALA A 410 14.05 8.41 -1.32
C ALA A 410 14.43 7.06 -0.70
N VAL A 411 14.35 5.96 -1.46
CA VAL A 411 14.78 4.63 -0.99
C VAL A 411 16.28 4.62 -0.77
N PHE A 412 17.09 4.82 -1.82
CA PHE A 412 18.54 4.70 -1.68
C PHE A 412 19.17 5.83 -0.89
N GLY A 413 18.61 7.03 -0.92
CA GLY A 413 19.04 8.13 -0.06
C GLY A 413 18.81 7.80 1.41
N SER A 414 17.66 7.19 1.77
CA SER A 414 17.42 6.74 3.15
C SER A 414 18.43 5.69 3.59
N PHE A 415 18.57 4.61 2.81
CA PHE A 415 19.53 3.55 3.11
C PHE A 415 20.96 4.07 3.20
N THR A 416 21.37 4.95 2.29
CA THR A 416 22.74 5.51 2.28
C THR A 416 22.99 6.39 3.50
N VAL A 417 22.07 7.31 3.83
CA VAL A 417 22.19 8.17 5.02
C VAL A 417 22.26 7.32 6.30
N LEU A 418 21.37 6.34 6.43
CA LEU A 418 21.30 5.48 7.62
C LEU A 418 22.51 4.56 7.75
N SER A 419 22.96 3.97 6.64
CA SER A 419 24.14 3.10 6.63
C SER A 419 25.42 3.88 6.94
N LEU A 420 25.58 5.09 6.39
CA LEU A 420 26.72 5.96 6.70
C LEU A 420 26.69 6.47 8.16
N ALA A 421 25.50 6.60 8.74
CA ALA A 421 25.33 6.92 10.15
C ALA A 421 25.63 5.72 11.07
N GLY A 422 25.85 4.51 10.54
CA GLY A 422 26.19 3.32 11.33
C GLY A 422 24.99 2.44 11.72
N MET A 423 23.80 2.68 11.15
CA MET A 423 22.64 1.82 11.38
C MET A 423 22.79 0.49 10.62
N SER A 424 22.46 -0.63 11.28
CA SER A 424 22.41 -1.94 10.62
C SER A 424 21.43 -1.95 9.45
N LEU A 425 21.66 -2.80 8.46
CA LEU A 425 20.80 -2.86 7.28
C LEU A 425 19.36 -3.25 7.63
N GLU A 426 19.20 -4.12 8.62
CA GLU A 426 17.92 -4.51 9.19
C GLU A 426 17.14 -3.29 9.71
N HIS A 427 17.73 -2.52 10.62
CA HIS A 427 17.12 -1.31 11.16
C HIS A 427 16.91 -0.24 10.09
N ALA A 428 17.88 -0.08 9.17
CA ALA A 428 17.77 0.85 8.06
C ALA A 428 16.60 0.52 7.13
N SER A 429 16.33 -0.78 6.91
CA SER A 429 15.19 -1.23 6.10
C SER A 429 13.85 -0.87 6.76
N MET A 430 13.71 -1.08 8.08
CA MET A 430 12.52 -0.68 8.82
C MET A 430 12.33 0.84 8.83
N SER A 431 13.42 1.59 9.07
CA SER A 431 13.44 3.06 9.04
C SER A 431 13.04 3.61 7.68
N ALA A 432 13.62 3.09 6.60
CA ALA A 432 13.31 3.52 5.24
C ALA A 432 11.88 3.12 4.83
N ALA A 433 11.45 1.89 5.13
CA ALA A 433 10.09 1.44 4.83
C ALA A 433 9.05 2.34 5.50
N SER A 434 9.26 2.63 6.79
CA SER A 434 8.36 3.45 7.61
C SER A 434 8.43 4.92 7.22
N GLY A 435 9.65 5.47 7.04
CA GLY A 435 9.90 6.85 6.64
C GLY A 435 9.51 7.18 5.21
N LEU A 436 9.19 6.19 4.39
CA LEU A 436 8.60 6.41 3.08
C LEU A 436 7.11 6.02 3.05
N SER A 437 6.66 5.28 4.06
CA SER A 437 5.38 4.55 4.06
C SER A 437 5.22 3.70 2.79
N HIS A 438 6.33 3.10 2.34
CA HIS A 438 6.49 2.52 1.03
C HIS A 438 5.99 1.06 1.01
N PHE A 439 4.93 0.77 0.23
CA PHE A 439 4.31 -0.57 0.21
C PHE A 439 5.25 -1.69 -0.21
N GLY A 440 6.05 -1.48 -1.27
CA GLY A 440 6.99 -2.50 -1.74
C GLY A 440 8.03 -2.87 -0.68
N LEU A 441 8.67 -1.89 -0.05
CA LEU A 441 9.66 -2.11 1.00
C LEU A 441 9.04 -2.69 2.28
N PHE A 442 7.84 -2.22 2.66
CA PHE A 442 7.06 -2.82 3.75
C PHE A 442 6.84 -4.32 3.54
N ALA A 443 6.34 -4.71 2.37
CA ALA A 443 6.08 -6.11 2.05
C ALA A 443 7.37 -6.92 1.91
N ALA A 444 8.43 -6.36 1.32
CA ALA A 444 9.73 -7.04 1.23
C ALA A 444 10.33 -7.33 2.62
N VAL A 445 10.21 -6.37 3.56
CA VAL A 445 10.62 -6.58 4.96
C VAL A 445 9.69 -7.60 5.62
N GLN A 446 8.38 -7.52 5.42
CA GLN A 446 7.39 -8.45 5.98
C GLN A 446 7.60 -9.90 5.49
N GLU A 447 8.06 -10.09 4.24
CA GLU A 447 8.43 -11.39 3.67
C GLU A 447 9.81 -11.89 4.12
N GLY A 448 10.56 -11.11 4.91
CA GLY A 448 11.80 -11.55 5.54
C GLY A 448 13.10 -11.22 4.78
N MET A 449 13.06 -10.37 3.75
CA MET A 449 14.27 -9.99 2.98
C MET A 449 15.42 -9.49 3.87
N PHE A 450 15.11 -8.76 4.95
CA PHE A 450 16.11 -8.14 5.83
C PHE A 450 16.20 -8.82 7.20
N GLY A 451 15.73 -10.06 7.32
CA GLY A 451 15.78 -10.83 8.56
C GLY A 451 14.44 -10.96 9.29
N ALA A 452 14.38 -11.93 10.19
CA ALA A 452 13.15 -12.31 10.90
C ALA A 452 12.69 -11.25 11.92
N THR A 453 13.62 -10.53 12.54
CA THR A 453 13.29 -9.49 13.53
C THR A 453 12.67 -8.26 12.86
N ALA A 454 13.20 -7.81 11.71
CA ALA A 454 12.55 -6.76 10.93
C ALA A 454 11.19 -7.19 10.39
N ALA A 455 11.04 -8.45 9.95
CA ALA A 455 9.75 -8.98 9.49
C ALA A 455 8.68 -8.97 10.59
N SER A 456 9.05 -9.24 11.84
CA SER A 456 8.10 -9.21 12.96
C SER A 456 7.76 -7.78 13.40
N LEU A 457 8.74 -6.85 13.37
CA LEU A 457 8.58 -5.48 13.86
C LEU A 457 8.12 -4.48 12.79
N ILE A 458 8.13 -4.84 11.51
CA ILE A 458 7.78 -3.90 10.43
C ILE A 458 6.37 -3.36 10.56
N THR A 459 5.41 -4.20 10.95
CA THR A 459 4.01 -3.79 11.12
C THR A 459 3.88 -2.69 12.18
N PHE A 460 4.69 -2.76 13.24
CA PHE A 460 4.77 -1.73 14.26
C PHE A 460 5.47 -0.45 13.75
N THR A 461 6.71 -0.58 13.27
CA THR A 461 7.52 0.58 12.85
C THR A 461 6.83 1.36 11.75
N PHE A 462 6.23 0.65 10.80
CA PHE A 462 5.41 1.22 9.74
C PHE A 462 4.17 1.91 10.29
N ALA A 463 3.45 1.31 11.24
CA ALA A 463 2.25 1.92 11.81
C ALA A 463 2.56 3.17 12.64
N MET A 464 3.71 3.24 13.33
CA MET A 464 4.10 4.41 14.12
C MET A 464 4.35 5.65 13.29
N THR A 465 4.98 5.52 12.13
CA THR A 465 5.25 6.67 11.26
C THR A 465 3.95 7.19 10.63
N PHE A 466 2.95 6.33 10.50
CA PHE A 466 1.61 6.72 10.06
C PHE A 466 0.90 7.76 10.96
N LEU A 467 1.43 8.05 12.15
CA LEU A 467 0.98 9.19 12.97
C LEU A 467 1.13 10.56 12.26
N VAL A 468 1.94 10.65 11.19
CA VAL A 468 2.04 11.84 10.34
C VAL A 468 0.89 11.91 9.32
N HIS A 469 0.25 10.79 8.96
CA HIS A 469 -0.81 10.76 7.94
C HIS A 469 -2.05 11.59 8.31
N PRO A 470 -2.49 11.69 9.58
CA PRO A 470 -3.47 12.69 9.96
C PRO A 470 -3.17 14.10 9.48
N LEU A 471 -1.92 14.54 9.61
CA LEU A 471 -1.50 15.85 9.13
C LEU A 471 -1.48 15.89 7.59
N VAL A 472 -0.92 14.87 6.94
CA VAL A 472 -0.87 14.78 5.47
C VAL A 472 -2.29 14.79 4.90
N PHE A 473 -3.14 13.84 5.27
CA PHE A 473 -4.52 13.77 4.80
C PHE A 473 -5.33 15.00 5.19
N GLY A 474 -5.05 15.61 6.33
CA GLY A 474 -5.65 16.88 6.71
C GLY A 474 -5.32 18.00 5.73
N MET A 475 -4.05 18.12 5.32
CA MET A 475 -3.61 19.09 4.32
C MET A 475 -4.17 18.80 2.93
N PHE A 476 -4.22 17.53 2.52
CA PHE A 476 -4.82 17.12 1.25
C PHE A 476 -6.33 17.37 1.22
N GLY A 477 -7.05 17.08 2.32
CA GLY A 477 -8.46 17.39 2.48
C GLY A 477 -8.72 18.90 2.42
N LYS A 478 -7.88 19.69 3.10
CA LYS A 478 -7.99 21.16 3.03
C LYS A 478 -7.69 21.71 1.64
N ALA A 479 -6.72 21.14 0.93
CA ALA A 479 -6.45 21.47 -0.46
C ALA A 479 -7.64 21.13 -1.36
N ALA A 480 -8.31 19.99 -1.13
CA ALA A 480 -9.51 19.60 -1.86
C ALA A 480 -10.68 20.57 -1.65
N GLU A 481 -10.83 21.13 -0.44
CA GLU A 481 -11.79 22.23 -0.17
C GLU A 481 -11.38 23.54 -0.87
N ASN A 482 -10.08 23.83 -0.94
CA ASN A 482 -9.53 25.06 -1.48
C ASN A 482 -9.19 24.95 -2.98
N GLY A 483 -10.14 24.46 -3.79
CA GLY A 483 -9.98 24.39 -5.25
C GLY A 483 -8.81 23.52 -5.74
N GLY A 484 -8.34 22.58 -4.92
CA GLY A 484 -7.22 21.70 -5.22
C GLY A 484 -5.84 22.27 -4.90
N VAL A 485 -5.73 23.49 -4.36
CA VAL A 485 -4.44 24.16 -4.12
C VAL A 485 -3.91 23.87 -2.72
N MET A 486 -2.65 23.41 -2.62
CA MET A 486 -2.03 23.07 -1.35
C MET A 486 -1.43 24.30 -0.64
N ALA A 487 -1.38 24.25 0.69
CA ALA A 487 -0.86 25.33 1.53
C ALA A 487 0.69 25.40 1.48
N ASN A 488 1.24 26.23 0.59
CA ASN A 488 2.68 26.36 0.34
C ASN A 488 3.53 26.56 1.61
N LYS A 489 3.10 27.46 2.51
CA LYS A 489 3.85 27.76 3.75
C LYS A 489 3.95 26.53 4.65
N ALA A 490 2.86 25.79 4.81
CA ALA A 490 2.84 24.58 5.62
C ALA A 490 3.76 23.50 5.02
N VAL A 491 3.72 23.30 3.70
CA VAL A 491 4.62 22.35 3.02
C VAL A 491 6.09 22.74 3.23
N LEU A 492 6.45 24.01 3.11
CA LEU A 492 7.83 24.47 3.29
C LEU A 492 8.32 24.28 4.73
N ILE A 493 7.49 24.63 5.72
CA ILE A 493 7.80 24.44 7.14
C ILE A 493 8.03 22.96 7.43
N LEU A 494 7.09 22.10 7.00
CA LEU A 494 7.19 20.66 7.25
C LEU A 494 8.39 20.06 6.52
N SER A 495 8.66 20.43 5.28
CA SER A 495 9.87 19.99 4.56
C SER A 495 11.15 20.37 5.31
N SER A 496 11.19 21.56 5.90
CA SER A 496 12.36 22.04 6.66
C SER A 496 12.52 21.29 7.98
N LEU A 497 11.42 21.08 8.71
CA LEU A 497 11.40 20.28 9.94
C LEU A 497 11.79 18.82 9.68
N GLY A 498 11.30 18.23 8.59
CA GLY A 498 11.69 16.88 8.17
C GLY A 498 13.18 16.79 7.89
N PHE A 499 13.75 17.76 7.17
CA PHE A 499 15.19 17.80 6.90
C PHE A 499 16.01 17.88 8.20
N ILE A 500 15.63 18.77 9.12
CA ILE A 500 16.27 18.89 10.44
C ILE A 500 16.18 17.57 11.21
N GLY A 501 15.01 16.92 11.20
CA GLY A 501 14.80 15.64 11.88
C GLY A 501 15.63 14.51 11.29
N VAL A 502 15.74 14.42 9.96
CA VAL A 502 16.61 13.44 9.28
C VAL A 502 18.08 13.69 9.61
N ALA A 503 18.52 14.95 9.57
CA ALA A 503 19.89 15.31 9.93
C ALA A 503 20.20 15.00 11.40
N TYR A 504 19.29 15.35 12.31
CA TYR A 504 19.40 15.01 13.73
C TYR A 504 19.49 13.50 13.93
N SER A 505 18.58 12.74 13.30
CA SER A 505 18.59 11.28 13.39
C SER A 505 19.92 10.69 12.93
N ALA A 506 20.48 11.18 11.81
CA ALA A 506 21.76 10.71 11.29
C ALA A 506 22.96 11.05 12.19
N LEU A 507 22.86 12.09 13.03
CA LEU A 507 23.91 12.47 13.99
C LEU A 507 23.82 11.72 15.33
N THR A 508 22.66 11.14 15.63
CA THR A 508 22.40 10.43 16.90
C THR A 508 22.46 8.91 16.79
N ILE A 509 22.46 8.39 15.56
CA ILE A 509 22.84 7.00 15.27
C ILE A 509 24.36 6.94 15.39
#